data_AF-A0A839TPB1-F1
#
_entry.id   AF-A0A839TPB1-F1
#
_cell.length_a   1.000
_cell.length_b   1.000
_cell.length_c   1.000
_cell.angle_alpha   90.00
_cell.angle_beta   90.00
_cell.angle_gamma   90.00
#
_symmetry.space_group_name_H-M   'P 1'
#
loop_
_entity.id
_entity.type
_entity.pdbx_description
1 polymer ?
#
loop_
_entity_poly.entity_id
_entity_poly.type
_entity_poly.pdbx_seq_one_letter_code
_entity_poly.pdbx_strand_id
1 'polypeptide(L)'
;MLKVADDAGIIFSPWHPAAVPSGEEGKRFRDVLDPIAEKHRVTIQQLALAWQLHRSPRMLPIPGTTSIDHLKENLAAASIRLAPEEVDTITQLIPDED
;
A
#
# COMPACT_ATOMS: atom_id res chain seq x y z
N MET A 1 -12.27 -8.37 5.72
CA MET A 1 -11.22 -9.46 5.80
C MET A 1 -9.97 -9.23 6.68
N LEU A 2 -9.14 -8.18 6.52
CA LEU A 2 -7.88 -8.02 7.29
C LEU A 2 -8.10 -8.06 8.81
N LYS A 3 -9.16 -7.40 9.29
CA LYS A 3 -9.56 -7.43 10.71
C LYS A 3 -9.77 -8.85 11.25
N VAL A 4 -10.38 -9.73 10.45
CA VAL A 4 -10.60 -11.14 10.84
C VAL A 4 -9.26 -11.86 11.00
N ALA A 5 -8.30 -11.59 10.11
CA ALA A 5 -6.96 -12.18 10.21
C ALA A 5 -6.22 -11.70 11.47
N ASP A 6 -6.35 -10.42 11.83
CA ASP A 6 -5.83 -9.88 13.09
C ASP A 6 -6.44 -10.57 14.30
N ASP A 7 -7.77 -10.62 14.37
CA ASP A 7 -8.52 -11.22 15.48
C ASP A 7 -8.23 -12.73 15.62
N ALA A 8 -8.00 -13.43 14.51
CA ALA A 8 -7.69 -14.86 14.47
C ALA A 8 -6.18 -15.18 14.58
N GLY A 9 -5.30 -14.18 14.54
CA GLY A 9 -3.84 -14.38 14.55
C GLY A 9 -3.26 -15.02 13.29
N ILE A 10 -3.93 -14.87 12.15
CA ILE A 10 -3.56 -15.44 10.84
C ILE A 10 -2.90 -14.36 9.97
N ILE A 11 -2.00 -14.76 9.07
CA ILE A 11 -1.41 -13.86 8.08
C ILE A 11 -2.39 -13.58 6.94
N PHE A 12 -2.55 -12.31 6.57
CA PHE A 12 -3.33 -11.89 5.42
C PHE A 12 -2.40 -11.49 4.26
N SER A 13 -2.60 -12.14 3.11
CA SER A 13 -1.94 -11.77 1.85
C SER A 13 -2.96 -11.17 0.89
N PRO A 14 -2.97 -9.83 0.67
CA PRO A 14 -3.90 -9.20 -0.25
C PRO A 14 -3.62 -9.57 -1.70
N TRP A 15 -4.69 -9.63 -2.51
CA TRP A 15 -4.57 -9.76 -3.96
C TRP A 15 -4.15 -8.42 -4.59
N HIS A 16 -3.24 -8.44 -5.57
CA HIS A 16 -2.74 -7.24 -6.26
C HIS A 16 -2.29 -6.09 -5.32
N PRO A 17 -1.35 -6.34 -4.39
CA PRO A 17 -1.02 -5.41 -3.29
C PRO A 17 -0.50 -4.03 -3.71
N ALA A 18 0.05 -3.91 -4.91
CA ALA A 18 0.63 -2.67 -5.45
C ALA A 18 -0.25 -2.01 -6.53
N ALA A 19 -1.45 -2.53 -6.77
CA ALA A 19 -2.33 -1.98 -7.79
C ALA A 19 -2.90 -0.63 -7.35
N VAL A 20 -2.84 0.34 -8.27
CA VAL A 20 -3.49 1.64 -8.14
C VAL A 20 -4.50 1.75 -9.29
N PRO A 21 -5.76 2.12 -9.03
CA PRO A 21 -6.75 2.31 -10.07
C PRO A 21 -6.27 3.27 -11.17
N SER A 22 -6.77 3.07 -12.39
CA SER A 22 -6.53 3.95 -13.54
C SER A 22 -7.81 4.70 -13.93
N GLY A 23 -7.74 5.59 -14.93
CA GLY A 23 -8.90 6.37 -15.37
C GLY A 23 -9.33 7.46 -14.36
N GLU A 24 -10.62 7.81 -14.34
CA GLU A 24 -11.15 8.84 -13.43
C GLU A 24 -11.00 8.48 -11.96
N GLU A 25 -11.18 7.21 -11.60
CA GLU A 25 -10.92 6.72 -10.24
C GLU A 25 -9.43 6.84 -9.90
N GLY A 26 -8.55 6.52 -10.84
CA GLY A 26 -7.12 6.71 -10.70
C GLY A 26 -6.73 8.15 -10.40
N LYS A 27 -7.41 9.15 -10.99
CA LYS A 27 -7.14 10.57 -10.68
C LYS A 27 -7.41 10.89 -9.21
N ARG A 28 -8.54 10.43 -8.65
CA ARG A 28 -8.86 10.60 -7.22
C ARG A 28 -7.77 10.00 -6.33
N PHE A 29 -7.25 8.82 -6.69
CA PHE A 29 -6.14 8.22 -5.96
C PHE A 29 -4.86 9.07 -6.09
N ARG A 30 -4.53 9.53 -7.31
CA ARG A 30 -3.34 10.35 -7.57
C ARG A 30 -3.35 11.67 -6.81
N ASP A 31 -4.50 12.35 -6.73
CA ASP A 31 -4.65 13.61 -5.97
C ASP A 31 -4.23 13.47 -4.50
N VAL A 32 -4.39 12.28 -3.92
CA VAL A 32 -4.00 11.96 -2.54
C VAL A 32 -2.60 11.35 -2.44
N LEU A 33 -2.25 10.46 -3.37
CA LEU A 33 -1.00 9.70 -3.31
C LEU A 33 0.21 10.50 -3.79
N ASP A 34 0.06 11.36 -4.79
CA ASP A 34 1.18 12.11 -5.38
C ASP A 34 1.90 13.00 -4.35
N PRO A 35 1.21 13.83 -3.53
CA PRO A 35 1.88 14.66 -2.53
C PRO A 35 2.65 13.85 -1.46
N ILE A 36 2.11 12.68 -1.07
CA ILE A 36 2.74 11.80 -0.08
C ILE A 36 3.96 11.11 -0.71
N ALA A 37 3.82 10.62 -1.94
CA ALA A 37 4.91 9.98 -2.68
C ALA A 37 6.07 10.97 -2.91
N GLU A 38 5.78 12.21 -3.27
CA GLU A 38 6.77 13.29 -3.41
C GLU A 38 7.48 13.60 -2.10
N LYS A 39 6.74 13.72 -0.98
CA LYS A 39 7.30 13.97 0.35
C LYS A 39 8.31 12.90 0.75
N HIS A 40 8.02 11.63 0.45
CA HIS A 40 8.91 10.51 0.75
C HIS A 40 9.93 10.22 -0.36
N ARG A 41 9.81 10.85 -1.53
CA ARG A 41 10.62 10.62 -2.74
C ARG A 41 10.58 9.17 -3.22
N VAL A 42 9.38 8.61 -3.30
CA VAL A 42 9.13 7.20 -3.64
C VAL A 42 8.15 7.11 -4.80
N THR A 43 8.10 5.96 -5.47
CA THR A 43 7.06 5.70 -6.45
C THR A 43 5.73 5.42 -5.76
N ILE A 44 4.61 5.58 -6.48
CA ILE A 44 3.30 5.28 -5.91
C ILE A 44 3.15 3.79 -5.58
N GLN A 45 3.76 2.91 -6.38
CA GLN A 45 3.78 1.48 -6.11
C GLN A 45 4.50 1.17 -4.79
N GLN A 46 5.60 1.85 -4.52
CA GLN A 46 6.30 1.75 -3.23
C GLN A 46 5.43 2.28 -2.08
N LEU A 47 4.75 3.41 -2.29
CA LEU A 47 3.85 3.98 -1.30
C LEU A 47 2.68 3.04 -0.98
N ALA A 48 2.07 2.42 -1.99
CA ALA A 48 0.98 1.46 -1.82
C ALA A 48 1.43 0.23 -1.00
N LEU A 49 2.61 -0.32 -1.32
CA LEU A 49 3.18 -1.44 -0.56
C LEU A 49 3.55 -1.05 0.87
N ALA A 50 4.14 0.12 1.06
CA ALA A 50 4.45 0.65 2.38
C ALA A 50 3.19 0.82 3.22
N TRP A 51 2.13 1.40 2.63
CA TRP A 51 0.84 1.56 3.30
C TRP A 51 0.30 0.21 3.78
N GLN A 52 0.26 -0.83 2.93
CA GLN A 52 -0.18 -2.17 3.34
C GLN A 52 0.57 -2.66 4.59
N LEU A 53 1.90 -2.56 4.57
CA LEU A 53 2.76 -3.00 5.68
C LEU A 53 2.51 -2.23 7.00
N HIS A 54 2.00 -1.00 6.95
CA HIS A 54 1.67 -0.21 8.15
C HIS A 54 0.29 -0.55 8.73
N ARG A 55 -0.61 -1.17 7.96
CA ARG A 55 -1.98 -1.45 8.42
C ARG A 55 -2.06 -2.48 9.52
N SER A 56 -1.18 -3.48 9.50
CA SER A 56 -1.18 -4.56 10.49
C SER A 56 0.13 -5.37 10.44
N PRO A 57 0.62 -5.88 11.59
CA PRO A 57 1.72 -6.84 11.63
C PRO A 57 1.36 -8.21 11.02
N ARG A 58 0.08 -8.47 10.72
CA ARG A 58 -0.40 -9.66 10.01
C ARG A 58 -0.48 -9.48 8.50
N MET A 59 -0.15 -8.30 7.98
CA MET A 59 -0.11 -8.04 6.54
C MET A 59 1.15 -8.64 5.91
N LEU A 60 0.98 -9.44 4.85
CA LEU A 60 2.06 -9.96 4.01
C LEU A 60 1.75 -9.69 2.53
N PRO A 61 2.07 -8.50 1.99
CA PRO A 61 1.91 -8.23 0.58
C PRO A 61 2.96 -9.01 -0.22
N ILE A 62 2.55 -9.69 -1.28
CA ILE A 62 3.44 -10.43 -2.19
C ILE A 62 3.39 -9.77 -3.59
N PRO A 63 4.17 -8.70 -3.81
CA PRO A 63 4.19 -8.04 -5.12
C PRO A 63 4.95 -8.88 -6.15
N GLY A 64 4.27 -9.23 -7.25
CA GLY A 64 4.90 -9.87 -8.40
C GLY A 64 5.63 -8.86 -9.29
N THR A 65 6.77 -9.26 -9.84
CA THR A 65 7.48 -8.49 -10.88
C THR A 65 8.38 -9.41 -11.72
N THR A 66 8.60 -9.04 -12.97
CA THR A 66 9.59 -9.65 -13.88
C THR A 66 10.81 -8.73 -14.12
N SER A 67 10.80 -7.52 -13.54
CA SER A 67 11.87 -6.52 -13.67
C SER A 67 12.69 -6.43 -12.38
N ILE A 68 14.02 -6.39 -12.53
CA ILE A 68 14.97 -6.19 -11.43
C ILE A 68 14.77 -4.81 -10.77
N ASP A 69 14.43 -3.78 -11.55
CA ASP A 69 14.27 -2.44 -11.00
C ASP A 69 13.00 -2.35 -10.15
N HIS A 70 11.89 -2.91 -10.62
CA HIS A 70 10.68 -3.06 -9.81
C HIS A 70 10.92 -3.96 -8.58
N LEU A 71 11.77 -4.99 -8.68
CA LEU A 71 12.14 -5.81 -7.51
C LEU A 71 12.83 -4.95 -6.45
N LYS A 72 13.76 -4.08 -6.84
CA LYS A 72 14.43 -3.16 -5.92
C LYS A 72 13.44 -2.17 -5.30
N GLU A 73 12.52 -1.63 -6.10
CA GLU A 73 11.46 -0.74 -5.61
C GLU A 73 10.57 -1.45 -4.57
N ASN A 74 10.09 -2.65 -4.89
CA ASN A 74 9.26 -3.47 -3.99
C ASN A 74 9.95 -3.74 -2.65
N LEU A 75 11.25 -4.07 -2.68
CA LEU A 75 12.04 -4.30 -1.46
C LEU A 75 12.21 -3.01 -0.64
N ALA A 76 12.48 -1.89 -1.31
CA ALA A 76 12.66 -0.61 -0.65
C ALA A 76 11.38 -0.10 0.04
N ALA A 77 10.19 -0.53 -0.41
CA ALA A 77 8.91 -0.15 0.20
C ALA A 77 8.83 -0.49 1.69
N ALA A 78 9.44 -1.59 2.14
CA ALA A 78 9.47 -1.99 3.55
C ALA A 78 10.26 -1.04 4.47
N SER A 79 11.11 -0.18 3.89
CA SER A 79 11.90 0.80 4.63
C SER A 79 11.23 2.17 4.74
N ILE A 80 10.13 2.40 4.00
CA ILE A 80 9.37 3.63 4.09
C ILE A 80 8.67 3.67 5.46
N ARG A 81 8.59 4.86 6.06
CA ARG A 81 7.95 5.10 7.35
C ARG A 81 6.88 6.16 7.15
N LEU A 82 5.63 5.73 7.08
CA LEU A 82 4.50 6.64 6.92
C LEU A 82 4.10 7.18 8.29
N ALA A 83 3.74 8.46 8.34
CA ALA A 83 3.12 9.02 9.52
C ALA A 83 1.72 8.41 9.70
N PRO A 84 1.20 8.29 10.94
CA PRO A 84 -0.15 7.76 11.18
C PRO A 84 -1.21 8.46 10.33
N GLU A 85 -1.11 9.78 10.19
CA GLU A 85 -2.06 10.58 9.42
C GLU A 85 -2.00 10.25 7.91
N GLU A 86 -0.83 9.89 7.38
CA GLU A 86 -0.67 9.45 6.00
C GLU A 86 -1.30 8.07 5.79
N VAL A 87 -1.13 7.16 6.74
CA VAL A 87 -1.77 5.84 6.70
C VAL A 87 -3.29 5.98 6.71
N ASP A 88 -3.84 6.83 7.58
CA ASP A 88 -5.27 7.10 7.67
C ASP A 88 -5.80 7.74 6.38
N THR A 89 -5.08 8.74 5.85
CA THR A 89 -5.44 9.42 4.60
C THR A 89 -5.53 8.44 3.43
N ILE A 90 -4.56 7.52 3.29
CA ILE A 90 -4.57 6.51 2.23
C ILE A 90 -5.69 5.48 2.48
N THR A 91 -5.91 5.09 3.74
CA THR A 91 -6.95 4.10 4.09
C THR A 91 -8.35 4.59 3.70
N GLN A 92 -8.62 5.89 3.84
CA GLN A 92 -9.89 6.50 3.45
C GLN A 92 -10.17 6.50 1.93
N LEU A 93 -9.18 6.17 1.10
CA LEU A 93 -9.40 5.97 -0.34
C LEU A 93 -10.16 4.69 -0.65
N ILE A 94 -10.07 3.69 0.22
CA ILE A 94 -10.63 2.36 0.03
C ILE A 94 -11.88 2.24 0.89
N PRO A 95 -13.03 1.78 0.35
CA PRO A 95 -14.18 1.46 1.17
C PRO A 95 -13.84 0.37 2.19
N ASP A 96 -14.50 0.38 3.35
CA ASP A 96 -14.38 -0.71 4.31
C ASP A 96 -14.71 -2.05 3.62
N GLU A 97 -13.73 -2.94 3.56
CA GLU A 97 -13.93 -4.33 3.15
C GLU A 97 -14.59 -5.08 4.32
N ASP A 98 -15.86 -5.45 4.17
CA ASP A 98 -16.49 -6.50 4.99
C ASP A 98 -15.55 -7.76 5.08
#